data_AF-A0A959IQH0-F1
#
_entry.id   AF-A0A959IQH0-F1
#
_cell.length_a   1.000
_cell.length_b   1.000
_cell.length_c   1.000
_cell.angle_alpha   90.00
_cell.angle_beta   90.00
_cell.angle_gamma   90.00
#
_symmetry.space_group_name_H-M   'P 1'
#
loop_
_entity.id
_entity.type
_entity.pdbx_description
1 polymer ?
#
loop_
_entity_poly.entity_id
_entity_poly.type
_entity_poly.pdbx_seq_one_letter_code
_entity_poly.pdbx_strand_id
1 'polypeptide(L)'
;MYKEFKGLNLPEIDKEMLEFWKKNEVFEKSVEQRPKNNTFVFYEGPPSANGKPGIHHVIARTVKDLYCRYRTMQGYRVERKAGWDTHGLPIELSVEKELGITKEDIGKKISVDEYNQKCRETVMRYKDLWDDLTEKMGYWVDLDDPYITYTNEYIESVWYLLKRLYDKELLYKGYTIQPYSPAAGTGLSSHELNMPGTYKDVKDTSAVAQFKLINNDDSAFLYEGVDAGDVYFIAWTTTPWTLPSNTALAVGPKIDYVRVKTFNPYTKERVNLILAKELLGKWFKAEQAELDFEAYLPEDKLIPYAVTGEYKGAQFENLRYEQLLPYQQPEEGDAFKVLLGDFVSTEDGTGIVHLAPSFGADDKRTADKYGVGALTLVDKQGKFVDGVGEFSGRYVKDYKDDPDYVNVDIDISVKLKQENKAFQVQKYNHNYPHCWRTDKPILYYPLDSWFVKASSMKERMFELNKSINWKPVSTGEGRFGKWLENLQDWNLSRSRYWGIPLPIWRTEDESEEVCIGSVAELQKAVEKANQALGLDQKVPADLHRPYIDEIVLVSSNGQPMKRELDLIDVWFDSGSMPYAQWHYPFENEAKFKANFPA
;
A
#
# COMPACT_ATOMS: atom_id res chain seq x y z
N MET A 1 -59.40 -26.39 11.76
CA MET A 1 -59.15 -26.83 10.37
C MET A 1 -57.83 -26.20 9.94
N TYR A 2 -56.86 -26.98 9.47
CA TYR A 2 -55.55 -26.47 9.03
C TYR A 2 -55.57 -26.21 7.52
N LYS A 3 -54.70 -25.32 7.01
CA LYS A 3 -54.53 -25.05 5.57
C LYS A 3 -53.94 -26.31 4.90
N GLU A 4 -54.66 -26.86 3.92
CA GLU A 4 -54.19 -28.01 3.14
C GLU A 4 -53.44 -27.54 1.89
N PHE A 5 -52.27 -28.12 1.62
CA PHE A 5 -51.46 -27.82 0.44
C PHE A 5 -51.41 -29.02 -0.50
N LYS A 6 -51.64 -28.79 -1.80
CA LYS A 6 -51.64 -29.83 -2.84
C LYS A 6 -50.23 -30.29 -3.24
N GLY A 7 -49.18 -29.54 -2.86
CA GLY A 7 -47.77 -29.83 -3.13
C GLY A 7 -46.84 -28.81 -2.47
N LEU A 8 -45.55 -29.13 -2.37
CA LEU A 8 -44.53 -28.23 -1.78
C LEU A 8 -44.00 -27.26 -2.84
N ASN A 9 -44.42 -26.00 -2.78
CA ASN A 9 -43.90 -24.92 -3.62
C ASN A 9 -43.23 -23.86 -2.74
N LEU A 10 -41.94 -24.05 -2.45
CA LEU A 10 -41.18 -23.16 -1.57
C LEU A 10 -41.13 -21.70 -2.08
N PRO A 11 -40.86 -21.42 -3.37
CA PRO A 11 -40.87 -20.04 -3.86
C PRO A 11 -42.19 -19.28 -3.65
N GLU A 12 -43.33 -19.97 -3.77
CA GLU A 12 -44.63 -19.34 -3.53
C GLU A 12 -44.88 -19.14 -2.03
N ILE A 13 -44.51 -20.12 -1.19
CA ILE A 13 -44.60 -20.00 0.26
C ILE A 13 -43.73 -18.83 0.75
N ASP A 14 -42.52 -18.67 0.22
CA ASP A 14 -41.60 -17.59 0.59
C ASP A 14 -42.19 -16.22 0.23
N LYS A 15 -42.83 -16.08 -0.93
CA LYS A 15 -43.55 -14.85 -1.32
C LYS A 15 -44.73 -14.55 -0.40
N GLU A 16 -45.59 -15.55 -0.14
CA GLU A 16 -46.73 -15.41 0.79
C GLU A 16 -46.23 -14.94 2.18
N MET A 17 -45.13 -15.51 2.67
CA MET A 17 -44.54 -15.17 3.96
C MET A 17 -43.91 -13.77 3.99
N LEU A 18 -43.23 -13.37 2.91
CA LEU A 18 -42.64 -12.02 2.81
C LEU A 18 -43.73 -10.95 2.79
N GLU A 19 -44.81 -11.17 2.02
CA GLU A 19 -45.98 -10.29 2.01
C GLU A 19 -46.63 -10.20 3.39
N PHE A 20 -46.77 -11.34 4.08
CA PHE A 20 -47.26 -11.37 5.45
C PHE A 20 -46.37 -10.56 6.40
N TRP A 21 -45.04 -10.72 6.33
CA TRP A 21 -44.12 -9.96 7.18
C TRP A 21 -44.21 -8.46 6.94
N LYS A 22 -44.24 -8.03 5.67
CA LYS A 22 -44.33 -6.62 5.28
C LYS A 22 -45.65 -5.99 5.72
N LYS A 23 -46.78 -6.64 5.42
CA LYS A 23 -48.11 -6.15 5.80
C LYS A 23 -48.29 -6.00 7.31
N ASN A 24 -47.62 -6.86 8.09
CA ASN A 24 -47.77 -6.89 9.54
C ASN A 24 -46.61 -6.24 10.28
N GLU A 25 -45.66 -5.59 9.60
CA GLU A 25 -44.50 -4.93 10.23
C GLU A 25 -43.78 -5.86 11.22
N VAL A 26 -43.56 -7.11 10.80
CA VAL A 26 -43.10 -8.17 11.70
C VAL A 26 -41.68 -7.89 12.20
N PHE A 27 -40.83 -7.29 11.37
CA PHE A 27 -39.48 -6.92 11.77
C PHE A 27 -39.52 -5.85 12.88
N GLU A 28 -40.23 -4.75 12.64
CA GLU A 28 -40.35 -3.61 13.54
C GLU A 28 -40.94 -4.07 14.87
N LYS A 29 -42.04 -4.83 14.83
CA LYS A 29 -42.67 -5.39 16.04
C LYS A 29 -41.74 -6.34 16.79
N SER A 30 -40.91 -7.11 16.09
CA SER A 30 -39.94 -8.01 16.75
C SER A 30 -38.89 -7.25 17.57
N VAL A 31 -38.59 -6.00 17.18
CA VAL A 31 -37.67 -5.10 17.89
C VAL A 31 -38.42 -4.33 18.98
N GLU A 32 -39.57 -3.75 18.66
CA GLU A 32 -40.37 -2.90 19.55
C GLU A 32 -40.94 -3.64 20.77
N GLN A 33 -41.30 -4.91 20.63
CA GLN A 33 -41.77 -5.75 21.74
C GLN A 33 -40.67 -6.07 22.76
N ARG A 34 -39.41 -5.69 22.51
CA ARG A 34 -38.26 -5.95 23.39
C ARG A 34 -37.89 -4.70 24.18
N PRO A 35 -37.59 -4.83 25.50
CA PRO A 35 -37.20 -3.70 26.33
C PRO A 35 -35.97 -2.96 25.81
N LYS A 36 -36.00 -1.62 25.83
CA LYS A 36 -34.89 -0.76 25.37
C LYS A 36 -33.60 -0.92 26.19
N ASN A 37 -33.68 -1.47 27.41
CA ASN A 37 -32.54 -1.71 28.28
C ASN A 37 -31.93 -3.10 28.14
N ASN A 38 -32.49 -3.98 27.29
CA ASN A 38 -31.96 -5.32 27.02
C ASN A 38 -31.48 -5.43 25.57
N THR A 39 -30.51 -4.61 25.20
CA THR A 39 -30.01 -4.52 23.82
C THR A 39 -28.97 -5.60 23.51
N PHE A 40 -28.97 -6.05 22.27
CA PHE A 40 -27.84 -6.71 21.64
C PHE A 40 -27.52 -5.92 20.39
N VAL A 41 -26.33 -5.33 20.39
CA VAL A 41 -25.89 -4.40 19.34
C VAL A 41 -25.36 -5.21 18.17
N PHE A 42 -25.68 -4.76 16.97
CA PHE A 42 -25.22 -5.38 15.73
C PHE A 42 -24.74 -4.30 14.77
N TYR A 43 -23.55 -4.51 14.21
CA TYR A 43 -22.99 -3.66 13.17
C TYR A 43 -22.97 -4.38 11.83
N GLU A 44 -23.59 -3.77 10.82
CA GLU A 44 -23.46 -4.19 9.43
C GLU A 44 -22.22 -3.54 8.83
N GLY A 45 -21.24 -4.35 8.42
CA GLY A 45 -20.15 -3.85 7.57
C GLY A 45 -20.71 -3.34 6.24
N PRO A 46 -20.45 -2.08 5.85
CA PRO A 46 -21.13 -1.46 4.71
C PRO A 46 -20.64 -2.05 3.38
N PRO A 47 -21.51 -2.60 2.52
CA PRO A 47 -21.16 -2.91 1.14
C PRO A 47 -21.05 -1.64 0.29
N SER A 48 -20.36 -1.74 -0.84
CA SER A 48 -20.43 -0.73 -1.91
C SER A 48 -21.57 -1.06 -2.89
N ALA A 49 -22.43 -0.08 -3.19
CA ALA A 49 -23.55 -0.24 -4.14
C ALA A 49 -23.17 0.00 -5.62
N ASN A 50 -21.87 0.14 -5.93
CA ASN A 50 -21.37 0.32 -7.30
C ASN A 50 -21.32 -0.99 -8.11
N GLY A 51 -21.55 -2.16 -7.48
CA GLY A 51 -21.58 -3.47 -8.13
C GLY A 51 -22.82 -4.27 -7.78
N LYS A 52 -23.14 -5.28 -8.60
CA LYS A 52 -24.23 -6.22 -8.33
C LYS A 52 -23.88 -7.11 -7.13
N PRO A 53 -24.86 -7.48 -6.29
CA PRO A 53 -24.59 -8.42 -5.21
C PRO A 53 -24.27 -9.82 -5.76
N GLY A 54 -23.21 -10.46 -5.22
CA GLY A 54 -22.87 -11.86 -5.49
C GLY A 54 -23.21 -12.82 -4.36
N ILE A 55 -22.98 -14.12 -4.59
CA ILE A 55 -23.29 -15.20 -3.62
C ILE A 55 -22.58 -15.02 -2.27
N HIS A 56 -21.39 -14.44 -2.24
CA HIS A 56 -20.65 -14.15 -1.01
C HIS A 56 -21.40 -13.17 -0.10
N HIS A 57 -22.17 -12.23 -0.65
CA HIS A 57 -23.01 -11.34 0.14
C HIS A 57 -24.19 -12.09 0.78
N VAL A 58 -24.81 -13.02 0.05
CA VAL A 58 -25.89 -13.86 0.58
C VAL A 58 -25.38 -14.69 1.75
N ILE A 59 -24.22 -15.35 1.60
CA ILE A 59 -23.60 -16.14 2.67
C ILE A 59 -23.35 -15.29 3.91
N ALA A 60 -22.73 -14.11 3.75
CA ALA A 60 -22.44 -13.23 4.88
C ALA A 60 -23.72 -12.76 5.59
N ARG A 61 -24.73 -12.31 4.82
CA ARG A 61 -26.00 -11.84 5.36
C ARG A 61 -26.83 -12.93 6.03
N THR A 62 -26.82 -14.16 5.50
CA THR A 62 -27.49 -15.30 6.14
C THR A 62 -26.95 -15.56 7.54
N VAL A 63 -25.62 -15.53 7.73
CA VAL A 63 -25.02 -15.73 9.06
C VAL A 63 -25.40 -14.58 10.00
N LYS A 64 -25.29 -13.33 9.54
CA LYS A 64 -25.64 -12.14 10.33
C LYS A 64 -27.10 -12.17 10.78
N ASP A 65 -28.02 -12.43 9.86
CA ASP A 65 -29.45 -12.49 10.14
C ASP A 65 -29.81 -13.60 11.13
N LEU A 66 -29.24 -14.79 10.94
CA LEU A 66 -29.46 -15.94 11.81
C LEU A 66 -29.16 -15.60 13.27
N TYR A 67 -28.00 -15.01 13.53
CA TYR A 67 -27.60 -14.63 14.89
C TYR A 67 -28.50 -13.52 15.44
N CYS A 68 -28.78 -12.48 14.65
CA CYS A 68 -29.65 -11.39 15.10
C CYS A 68 -31.05 -11.90 15.46
N ARG A 69 -31.64 -12.80 14.64
CA ARG A 69 -32.93 -13.45 14.95
C ARG A 69 -32.86 -14.30 16.21
N TYR A 70 -31.81 -15.12 16.35
CA TYR A 70 -31.59 -15.94 17.54
C TYR A 70 -31.55 -15.07 18.81
N ARG A 71 -30.81 -13.95 18.80
CA ARG A 71 -30.75 -13.02 19.93
C ARG A 71 -32.11 -12.37 20.20
N THR A 72 -32.86 -11.97 19.17
CA THR A 72 -34.23 -11.48 19.34
C THR A 72 -35.15 -12.52 19.98
N MET A 73 -35.01 -13.81 19.64
CA MET A 73 -35.77 -14.90 20.24
C MET A 73 -35.38 -15.17 21.71
N GLN A 74 -34.14 -14.86 22.09
CA GLN A 74 -33.66 -14.90 23.48
C GLN A 74 -34.10 -13.67 24.31
N GLY A 75 -34.92 -12.77 23.74
CA GLY A 75 -35.49 -11.62 24.44
C GLY A 75 -34.69 -10.32 24.33
N TYR A 76 -33.61 -10.30 23.55
CA TYR A 76 -32.84 -9.09 23.30
C TYR A 76 -33.52 -8.19 22.26
N ARG A 77 -33.43 -6.88 22.47
CA ARG A 77 -33.73 -5.88 21.45
C ARG A 77 -32.53 -5.77 20.50
N VAL A 78 -32.74 -6.08 19.22
CA VAL A 78 -31.67 -6.08 18.20
C VAL A 78 -32.04 -5.08 17.12
N GLU A 79 -31.55 -3.85 17.24
CA GLU A 79 -31.67 -2.83 16.20
C GLU A 79 -30.63 -3.10 15.11
N ARG A 80 -31.02 -2.96 13.84
CA ARG A 80 -30.21 -3.36 12.69
C ARG A 80 -30.30 -2.27 11.64
N LYS A 81 -29.21 -1.54 11.44
CA LYS A 81 -29.12 -0.43 10.49
C LYS A 81 -28.20 -0.81 9.33
N ALA A 82 -28.67 -0.64 8.10
CA ALA A 82 -27.83 -0.83 6.92
C ALA A 82 -26.91 0.37 6.72
N GLY A 83 -25.94 0.23 5.81
CA GLY A 83 -25.21 1.38 5.32
C GLY A 83 -24.40 1.07 4.07
N TRP A 84 -23.85 2.13 3.49
CA TRP A 84 -23.19 2.08 2.19
C TRP A 84 -21.81 2.70 2.26
N ASP A 85 -20.81 1.94 1.80
CA ASP A 85 -19.46 2.43 1.62
C ASP A 85 -19.35 3.04 0.23
N THR A 86 -19.31 4.38 0.20
CA THR A 86 -19.50 5.16 -1.00
C THR A 86 -18.27 5.88 -1.52
N HIS A 87 -17.08 5.59 -0.99
CA HIS A 87 -15.84 6.27 -1.37
C HIS A 87 -14.75 5.34 -1.89
N GLY A 88 -13.67 5.96 -2.36
CA GLY A 88 -12.40 5.31 -2.58
C GLY A 88 -12.21 4.73 -3.97
N LEU A 89 -11.03 4.11 -4.13
CA LEU A 89 -10.50 3.60 -5.38
C LEU A 89 -11.47 2.69 -6.19
N PRO A 90 -12.31 1.82 -5.57
CA PRO A 90 -13.18 0.93 -6.34
C PRO A 90 -14.21 1.68 -7.21
N ILE A 91 -14.73 2.80 -6.72
CA ILE A 91 -15.70 3.62 -7.45
C ILE A 91 -14.97 4.43 -8.52
N GLU A 92 -13.85 5.06 -8.13
CA GLU A 92 -13.04 5.86 -9.04
C GLU A 92 -12.58 5.06 -10.27
N LEU A 93 -12.04 3.85 -10.08
CA LEU A 93 -11.59 3.00 -11.19
C LEU A 93 -12.76 2.54 -12.08
N SER A 94 -13.94 2.31 -11.50
CA SER A 94 -15.13 1.97 -12.29
C SER A 94 -15.57 3.13 -13.18
N VAL A 95 -15.52 4.36 -12.66
CA VAL A 95 -15.85 5.58 -13.42
C VAL A 95 -14.79 5.87 -14.47
N GLU A 96 -13.50 5.76 -14.11
CA GLU A 96 -12.39 5.93 -15.06
C GLU A 96 -12.54 4.99 -16.26
N LYS A 97 -12.86 3.71 -16.00
CA LYS A 97 -13.12 2.72 -17.06
C LYS A 97 -14.33 3.06 -17.91
N GLU A 98 -15.43 3.50 -17.30
CA GLU A 98 -16.65 3.90 -18.04
C GLU A 98 -16.41 5.10 -18.96
N LEU A 99 -15.62 6.08 -18.48
CA LEU A 99 -15.28 7.28 -19.22
C LEU A 99 -14.09 7.11 -20.19
N GLY A 100 -13.36 5.99 -20.10
CA GLY A 100 -12.16 5.76 -20.89
C GLY A 100 -11.02 6.73 -20.56
N ILE A 101 -10.93 7.17 -19.31
CA ILE A 101 -9.92 8.11 -18.82
C ILE A 101 -9.00 7.45 -17.79
N THR A 102 -7.90 8.13 -17.49
CA THR A 102 -6.99 7.79 -16.40
C THR A 102 -6.97 8.90 -15.36
N LYS A 103 -6.38 8.65 -14.19
CA LYS A 103 -6.15 9.66 -13.16
C LYS A 103 -5.56 10.97 -13.71
N GLU A 104 -4.64 10.88 -14.67
CA GLU A 104 -3.94 12.03 -15.26
C GLU A 104 -4.82 12.91 -16.15
N ASP A 105 -5.97 12.41 -16.58
CA ASP A 105 -6.93 13.15 -17.38
C ASP A 105 -7.88 13.99 -16.50
N ILE A 106 -7.98 13.69 -15.20
CA ILE A 106 -8.81 14.41 -14.24
C ILE A 106 -8.15 15.75 -13.92
N GLY A 107 -8.90 16.84 -14.04
CA GLY A 107 -8.43 18.22 -14.01
C GLY A 107 -7.88 18.73 -15.35
N LYS A 108 -7.78 17.89 -16.39
CA LYS A 108 -7.32 18.28 -17.75
C LYS A 108 -8.40 18.10 -18.81
N LYS A 109 -8.96 16.89 -18.93
CA LYS A 109 -10.02 16.53 -19.88
C LYS A 109 -11.42 16.56 -19.28
N ILE A 110 -11.52 16.33 -17.97
CA ILE A 110 -12.75 16.41 -17.17
C ILE A 110 -12.41 17.20 -15.90
N SER A 111 -13.30 18.07 -15.43
CA SER A 111 -13.08 18.75 -14.14
C SER A 111 -13.19 17.77 -12.96
N VAL A 112 -12.60 18.12 -11.81
CA VAL A 112 -12.72 17.32 -10.59
C VAL A 112 -14.19 17.24 -10.13
N ASP A 113 -14.94 18.34 -10.31
CA ASP A 113 -16.37 18.43 -9.99
C ASP A 113 -17.21 17.44 -10.82
N GLU A 114 -17.11 17.50 -12.15
CA GLU A 114 -17.81 16.59 -13.06
C GLU A 114 -17.45 15.12 -12.79
N TYR A 115 -16.17 14.84 -12.49
CA TYR A 115 -15.71 13.50 -12.16
C TYR A 115 -16.32 12.98 -10.84
N ASN A 116 -16.33 13.81 -9.80
CA ASN A 116 -16.89 13.45 -8.49
C ASN A 116 -18.42 13.31 -8.54
N GLN A 117 -19.11 14.14 -9.33
CA GLN A 117 -20.54 13.96 -9.61
C GLN A 117 -20.81 12.59 -10.25
N LYS A 118 -20.00 12.18 -11.22
CA LYS A 118 -20.13 10.86 -11.86
C LYS A 118 -19.85 9.71 -10.89
N CYS A 119 -18.91 9.88 -9.95
CA CYS A 119 -18.67 8.92 -8.86
C CYS A 119 -19.89 8.79 -7.95
N ARG A 120 -20.49 9.92 -7.55
CA ARG A 120 -21.72 9.98 -6.74
C ARG A 120 -22.92 9.31 -7.43
N GLU A 121 -23.07 9.48 -8.74
CA GLU A 121 -24.13 8.80 -9.51
C GLU A 121 -23.89 7.29 -9.60
N THR A 122 -22.63 6.88 -9.78
CA THR A 122 -22.27 5.47 -9.99
C THR A 122 -22.43 4.65 -8.72
N VAL A 123 -22.21 5.24 -7.55
CA VAL A 123 -22.21 4.50 -6.29
C VAL A 123 -23.58 3.97 -5.89
N MET A 124 -24.66 4.65 -6.26
CA MET A 124 -26.03 4.22 -5.93
C MET A 124 -26.68 3.41 -7.06
N ARG A 125 -25.96 3.15 -8.16
CA ARG A 125 -26.50 2.54 -9.38
C ARG A 125 -27.19 1.19 -9.17
N TYR A 126 -26.69 0.38 -8.23
CA TYR A 126 -27.28 -0.94 -7.95
C TYR A 126 -28.05 -1.01 -6.63
N LYS A 127 -28.31 0.11 -5.96
CA LYS A 127 -29.01 0.13 -4.66
C LYS A 127 -30.33 -0.65 -4.72
N ASP A 128 -31.18 -0.39 -5.71
CA ASP A 128 -32.48 -1.05 -5.85
C ASP A 128 -32.35 -2.58 -6.00
N LEU A 129 -31.31 -3.04 -6.70
CA LEU A 129 -31.03 -4.48 -6.85
C LEU A 129 -30.58 -5.11 -5.53
N TRP A 130 -29.82 -4.37 -4.74
CA TRP A 130 -29.41 -4.81 -3.41
C TRP A 130 -30.59 -4.85 -2.44
N ASP A 131 -31.47 -3.85 -2.46
CA ASP A 131 -32.66 -3.79 -1.62
C ASP A 131 -33.61 -4.96 -1.97
N ASP A 132 -33.86 -5.19 -3.25
CA ASP A 132 -34.63 -6.34 -3.74
C ASP A 132 -34.05 -7.68 -3.27
N LEU A 133 -32.72 -7.87 -3.35
CA LEU A 133 -32.08 -9.07 -2.83
C LEU A 133 -32.23 -9.19 -1.30
N THR A 134 -32.05 -8.08 -0.58
CA THR A 134 -32.16 -8.00 0.89
C THR A 134 -33.54 -8.47 1.34
N GLU A 135 -34.59 -7.93 0.73
CA GLU A 135 -35.98 -8.31 1.02
C GLU A 135 -36.23 -9.78 0.65
N LYS A 136 -35.84 -10.21 -0.57
CA LYS A 136 -36.09 -11.57 -1.07
C LYS A 136 -35.42 -12.66 -0.25
N MET A 137 -34.23 -12.40 0.29
CA MET A 137 -33.53 -13.35 1.15
C MET A 137 -34.03 -13.35 2.60
N GLY A 138 -34.97 -12.45 2.94
CA GLY A 138 -35.50 -12.30 4.29
C GLY A 138 -34.50 -11.69 5.27
N TYR A 139 -33.51 -10.93 4.81
CA TYR A 139 -32.55 -10.28 5.70
C TYR A 139 -33.19 -9.04 6.33
N TRP A 140 -33.62 -9.15 7.59
CA TRP A 140 -34.26 -8.02 8.29
C TRP A 140 -33.21 -7.01 8.73
N VAL A 141 -33.23 -5.83 8.12
CA VAL A 141 -32.38 -4.68 8.39
C VAL A 141 -33.12 -3.41 7.93
N ASP A 142 -32.90 -2.29 8.60
CA ASP A 142 -33.44 -0.99 8.21
C ASP A 142 -32.75 -0.49 6.93
N LEU A 143 -33.54 -0.38 5.85
CA LEU A 143 -33.13 0.14 4.54
C LEU A 143 -33.65 1.57 4.27
N ASP A 144 -34.51 2.09 5.16
CA ASP A 144 -35.15 3.40 5.01
C ASP A 144 -34.24 4.52 5.55
N ASP A 145 -33.48 4.24 6.62
CA ASP A 145 -32.47 5.15 7.20
C ASP A 145 -31.06 4.51 7.22
N PRO A 146 -30.45 4.18 6.05
CA PRO A 146 -29.08 3.68 6.01
C PRO A 146 -28.08 4.81 6.24
N TYR A 147 -26.97 4.53 6.92
CA TYR A 147 -25.84 5.48 6.92
C TYR A 147 -25.11 5.44 5.57
N ILE A 148 -24.58 6.58 5.12
CA ILE A 148 -23.90 6.69 3.82
C ILE A 148 -22.62 7.49 4.03
N THR A 149 -21.47 6.95 3.60
CA THR A 149 -20.17 7.56 3.95
C THR A 149 -19.91 8.93 3.30
N TYR A 150 -20.59 9.25 2.20
CA TYR A 150 -20.47 10.56 1.53
C TYR A 150 -21.31 11.69 2.12
N THR A 151 -22.07 11.47 3.21
CA THR A 151 -22.88 12.56 3.78
C THR A 151 -22.02 13.45 4.66
N ASN A 152 -22.38 14.73 4.75
CA ASN A 152 -21.58 15.69 5.52
C ASN A 152 -21.51 15.32 7.01
N GLU A 153 -22.58 14.77 7.58
CA GLU A 153 -22.63 14.34 8.98
C GLU A 153 -21.65 13.18 9.24
N TYR A 154 -21.52 12.27 8.27
CA TYR A 154 -20.55 11.17 8.34
C TYR A 154 -19.13 11.72 8.24
N ILE A 155 -18.87 12.61 7.27
CA ILE A 155 -17.59 13.26 7.04
C ILE A 155 -17.15 14.07 8.26
N GLU A 156 -18.04 14.85 8.85
CA GLU A 156 -17.74 15.69 10.01
C GLU A 156 -17.36 14.82 11.23
N SER A 157 -18.06 13.70 11.43
CA SER A 157 -17.69 12.72 12.47
C SER A 157 -16.31 12.13 12.22
N VAL A 158 -15.96 11.83 10.97
CA VAL A 158 -14.64 11.35 10.59
C VAL A 158 -13.56 12.42 10.82
N TRP A 159 -13.83 13.69 10.46
CA TRP A 159 -12.95 14.81 10.75
C TRP A 159 -12.71 14.99 12.25
N TYR A 160 -13.75 14.82 13.07
CA TYR A 160 -13.58 14.79 14.53
C TYR A 160 -12.61 13.68 14.94
N LEU A 161 -12.77 12.45 14.46
CA LEU A 161 -11.88 11.33 14.80
C LEU A 161 -10.44 11.60 14.36
N LEU A 162 -10.24 12.17 13.18
CA LEU A 162 -8.92 12.58 12.68
C LEU A 162 -8.30 13.66 13.57
N LYS A 163 -9.08 14.68 13.97
CA LYS A 163 -8.65 15.69 14.93
C LYS A 163 -8.26 15.07 16.27
N ARG A 164 -9.00 14.06 16.76
CA ARG A 164 -8.64 13.35 17.99
C ARG A 164 -7.33 12.57 17.88
N LEU A 165 -6.98 12.06 16.70
CA LEU A 165 -5.67 11.45 16.45
C LEU A 165 -4.57 12.51 16.38
N TYR A 166 -4.84 13.61 15.69
CA TYR A 166 -3.96 14.76 15.55
C TYR A 166 -3.62 15.39 16.91
N ASP A 167 -4.63 15.72 17.73
CA ASP A 167 -4.46 16.31 19.07
C ASP A 167 -3.70 15.36 20.04
N LYS A 168 -3.62 14.06 19.73
CA LYS A 168 -2.87 13.04 20.48
C LYS A 168 -1.48 12.75 19.90
N GLU A 169 -1.05 13.51 18.88
CA GLU A 169 0.22 13.30 18.18
C GLU A 169 0.34 11.89 17.54
N LEU A 170 -0.82 11.33 17.16
CA LEU A 170 -0.91 10.02 16.47
C LEU A 170 -1.07 10.17 14.96
N LEU A 171 -1.29 11.38 14.44
CA LEU A 171 -1.37 11.67 13.02
C LEU A 171 -0.17 12.54 12.63
N TYR A 172 0.65 12.10 11.68
CA TYR A 172 1.86 12.83 11.28
C TYR A 172 2.13 12.67 9.78
N LYS A 173 2.80 13.66 9.18
CA LYS A 173 3.30 13.59 7.80
C LYS A 173 4.71 13.00 7.80
N GLY A 174 5.00 12.08 6.90
CA GLY A 174 6.32 11.47 6.78
C GLY A 174 6.69 11.15 5.33
N TYR A 175 7.97 11.33 5.01
CA TYR A 175 8.56 10.89 3.74
C TYR A 175 9.15 9.49 3.91
N THR A 176 8.49 8.48 3.35
CA THR A 176 8.88 7.08 3.54
C THR A 176 8.73 6.27 2.27
N ILE A 177 9.42 5.13 2.20
CA ILE A 177 9.27 4.18 1.10
C ILE A 177 8.01 3.36 1.35
N GLN A 178 7.02 3.52 0.47
CA GLN A 178 5.70 2.91 0.61
C GLN A 178 5.32 2.10 -0.63
N PRO A 179 4.46 1.09 -0.49
CA PRO A 179 3.84 0.46 -1.63
C PRO A 179 3.04 1.50 -2.43
N TYR A 180 3.30 1.58 -3.73
CA TYR A 180 2.71 2.53 -4.65
C TYR A 180 2.25 1.81 -5.90
N SER A 181 1.04 2.10 -6.35
CA SER A 181 0.50 1.57 -7.61
C SER A 181 0.60 2.65 -8.68
N PRO A 182 1.54 2.56 -9.65
CA PRO A 182 1.60 3.51 -10.76
C PRO A 182 0.32 3.50 -11.61
N ALA A 183 -0.29 2.33 -11.78
CA ALA A 183 -1.55 2.18 -12.49
C ALA A 183 -2.73 2.89 -11.80
N ALA A 184 -2.74 2.92 -10.46
CA ALA A 184 -3.75 3.65 -9.68
C ALA A 184 -3.31 5.06 -9.27
N GLY A 185 -2.04 5.42 -9.47
CA GLY A 185 -1.47 6.73 -9.09
C GLY A 185 -1.54 7.04 -7.60
N THR A 186 -1.49 6.05 -6.70
CA THR A 186 -1.60 6.29 -5.24
C THR A 186 -0.80 5.27 -4.42
N GLY A 187 -0.38 5.70 -3.22
CA GLY A 187 0.16 4.82 -2.18
C GLY A 187 -0.90 3.84 -1.68
N LEU A 188 -0.46 2.68 -1.20
CA LEU A 188 -1.27 1.61 -0.64
C LEU A 188 -0.78 1.27 0.78
N SER A 189 -1.70 0.84 1.64
CA SER A 189 -1.38 0.39 3.00
C SER A 189 -0.89 -1.06 3.04
N SER A 190 -0.24 -1.45 4.15
CA SER A 190 0.20 -2.83 4.39
C SER A 190 -0.96 -3.85 4.41
N HIS A 191 -2.15 -3.44 4.84
CA HIS A 191 -3.34 -4.31 4.84
C HIS A 191 -3.86 -4.54 3.42
N GLU A 192 -3.83 -3.52 2.57
CA GLU A 192 -4.19 -3.66 1.16
C GLU A 192 -3.26 -4.64 0.45
N LEU A 193 -1.97 -4.69 0.81
CA LEU A 193 -1.04 -5.71 0.32
C LEU A 193 -1.32 -7.12 0.88
N ASN A 194 -1.99 -7.24 2.03
CA ASN A 194 -2.35 -8.53 2.62
C ASN A 194 -3.72 -9.06 2.14
N MET A 195 -4.35 -8.37 1.18
CA MET A 195 -5.59 -8.84 0.55
C MET A 195 -5.34 -10.09 -0.29
N PRO A 196 -6.32 -11.03 -0.38
CA PRO A 196 -6.18 -12.18 -1.25
C PRO A 196 -5.92 -11.79 -2.71
N GLY A 197 -4.92 -12.43 -3.35
CA GLY A 197 -4.60 -12.22 -4.76
C GLY A 197 -3.61 -11.10 -5.06
N THR A 198 -3.12 -10.38 -4.05
CA THR A 198 -2.10 -9.32 -4.20
C THR A 198 -0.73 -9.89 -4.55
N TYR A 199 -0.28 -10.91 -3.82
CA TYR A 199 0.95 -11.63 -4.15
C TYR A 199 0.66 -12.65 -5.23
N LYS A 200 1.40 -12.56 -6.33
CA LYS A 200 1.29 -13.45 -7.49
C LYS A 200 2.66 -13.99 -7.83
N ASP A 201 2.71 -15.27 -8.18
CA ASP A 201 3.91 -15.87 -8.77
C ASP A 201 4.16 -15.24 -10.15
N VAL A 202 5.30 -14.59 -10.31
CA VAL A 202 5.74 -13.98 -11.57
C VAL A 202 7.11 -14.49 -11.96
N LYS A 203 7.38 -14.45 -13.27
CA LYS A 203 8.65 -14.87 -13.86
C LYS A 203 9.43 -13.66 -14.35
N ASP A 204 10.25 -13.09 -13.47
CA ASP A 204 11.07 -11.92 -13.77
C ASP A 204 12.46 -12.28 -14.30
N THR A 205 13.12 -11.32 -14.95
CA THR A 205 14.54 -11.40 -15.28
C THR A 205 15.34 -10.97 -14.05
N SER A 206 16.15 -11.88 -13.51
CA SER A 206 17.11 -11.57 -12.44
C SER A 206 18.51 -11.35 -13.01
N ALA A 207 19.30 -10.53 -12.33
CA ALA A 207 20.68 -10.23 -12.68
C ALA A 207 21.59 -10.28 -11.46
N VAL A 208 22.80 -10.78 -11.66
CA VAL A 208 23.94 -10.65 -10.75
C VAL A 208 24.86 -9.58 -11.36
N ALA A 209 24.75 -8.35 -10.85
CA ALA A 209 25.51 -7.21 -11.35
C ALA A 209 26.91 -7.16 -10.72
N GLN A 210 27.91 -6.73 -11.49
CA GLN A 210 29.31 -6.61 -11.11
C GLN A 210 29.65 -5.13 -10.85
N PHE A 211 29.88 -4.77 -9.59
CA PHE A 211 30.24 -3.44 -9.15
C PHE A 211 31.75 -3.35 -8.97
N LYS A 212 32.43 -2.65 -9.89
CA LYS A 212 33.89 -2.54 -9.92
C LYS A 212 34.39 -1.75 -8.71
N LEU A 213 35.22 -2.37 -7.88
CA LEU A 213 35.86 -1.73 -6.75
C LEU A 213 36.88 -0.68 -7.25
N ILE A 214 36.97 0.44 -6.55
CA ILE A 214 38.01 1.45 -6.81
C ILE A 214 39.29 1.01 -6.08
N ASN A 215 40.38 0.86 -6.81
CA ASN A 215 41.70 0.53 -6.25
C ASN A 215 42.34 1.77 -5.62
N ASN A 216 42.40 1.82 -4.29
CA ASN A 216 43.01 2.88 -3.51
C ASN A 216 43.59 2.31 -2.19
N ASP A 217 44.13 3.16 -1.32
CA ASP A 217 44.76 2.74 -0.06
C ASP A 217 43.80 1.94 0.84
N ASP A 218 42.51 2.30 0.88
CA ASP A 218 41.51 1.61 1.71
C ASP A 218 41.17 0.22 1.19
N SER A 219 41.22 0.02 -0.13
CA SER A 219 40.84 -1.23 -0.80
C SER A 219 42.04 -2.10 -1.22
N ALA A 220 43.27 -1.63 -1.03
CA ALA A 220 44.50 -2.28 -1.50
C ALA A 220 44.61 -3.75 -1.07
N PHE A 221 44.15 -4.10 0.14
CA PHE A 221 44.15 -5.47 0.65
C PHE A 221 43.32 -6.44 -0.20
N LEU A 222 42.28 -5.95 -0.91
CA LEU A 222 41.47 -6.73 -1.85
C LEU A 222 42.15 -6.93 -3.21
N TYR A 223 43.25 -6.24 -3.48
CA TYR A 223 44.07 -6.39 -4.69
C TYR A 223 45.36 -7.18 -4.43
N GLU A 224 45.71 -7.48 -3.17
CA GLU A 224 46.87 -8.32 -2.85
C GLU A 224 46.74 -9.71 -3.47
N GLY A 225 47.71 -10.11 -4.28
CA GLY A 225 47.69 -11.41 -4.99
C GLY A 225 46.76 -11.47 -6.20
N VAL A 226 46.17 -10.35 -6.62
CA VAL A 226 45.48 -10.26 -7.93
C VAL A 226 46.53 -10.09 -9.02
N ASP A 227 46.66 -11.09 -9.88
CA ASP A 227 47.61 -11.11 -10.99
C ASP A 227 47.06 -10.44 -12.26
N ALA A 228 45.74 -10.52 -12.49
CA ALA A 228 45.06 -9.91 -13.61
C ALA A 228 43.56 -9.68 -13.33
N GLY A 229 42.97 -8.70 -14.02
CA GLY A 229 41.55 -8.37 -13.95
C GLY A 229 41.21 -7.46 -12.76
N ASP A 230 40.07 -6.80 -12.87
CA ASP A 230 39.54 -5.94 -11.80
C ASP A 230 38.87 -6.77 -10.68
N VAL A 231 38.66 -6.14 -9.53
CA VAL A 231 37.92 -6.70 -8.40
C VAL A 231 36.50 -6.13 -8.40
N TYR A 232 35.50 -6.99 -8.25
CA TYR A 232 34.09 -6.63 -8.28
C TYR A 232 33.37 -7.20 -7.07
N PHE A 233 32.52 -6.40 -6.44
CA PHE A 233 31.43 -6.93 -5.64
C PHE A 233 30.31 -7.40 -6.57
N ILE A 234 29.76 -8.59 -6.32
CA ILE A 234 28.60 -9.06 -7.09
C ILE A 234 27.34 -9.03 -6.24
N ALA A 235 26.31 -8.30 -6.71
CA ALA A 235 25.02 -8.23 -6.04
C ALA A 235 23.92 -8.78 -6.94
N TRP A 236 23.04 -9.58 -6.35
CA TRP A 236 21.90 -10.17 -7.04
C TRP A 236 20.63 -9.34 -6.88
N THR A 237 19.84 -9.23 -7.94
CA THR A 237 18.53 -8.57 -7.92
C THR A 237 17.53 -9.25 -8.84
N THR A 238 16.26 -9.23 -8.43
CA THR A 238 15.08 -9.60 -9.26
C THR A 238 14.44 -8.39 -9.94
N THR A 239 14.96 -7.18 -9.67
CA THR A 239 14.46 -5.91 -10.24
C THR A 239 15.59 -5.14 -10.94
N PRO A 240 16.11 -5.59 -12.09
CA PRO A 240 17.15 -4.87 -12.81
C PRO A 240 16.85 -3.39 -13.07
N TRP A 241 15.58 -3.01 -13.24
CA TRP A 241 15.14 -1.62 -13.38
C TRP A 241 15.53 -0.69 -12.22
N THR A 242 15.84 -1.22 -11.02
CA THR A 242 16.32 -0.41 -9.88
C THR A 242 17.82 -0.14 -9.93
N LEU A 243 18.59 -0.86 -10.76
CA LEU A 243 20.05 -0.72 -10.84
C LEU A 243 20.53 0.69 -11.29
N PRO A 244 19.86 1.40 -12.22
CA PRO A 244 20.15 2.80 -12.50
C PRO A 244 20.11 3.71 -11.26
N SER A 245 19.27 3.36 -10.28
CA SER A 245 19.06 4.10 -9.03
C SER A 245 19.90 3.59 -7.87
N ASN A 246 20.88 2.72 -8.13
CA ASN A 246 21.80 2.25 -7.11
C ASN A 246 22.67 3.39 -6.57
N THR A 247 22.81 3.50 -5.24
CA THR A 247 23.70 4.47 -4.59
C THR A 247 24.60 3.87 -3.51
N ALA A 248 24.42 2.60 -3.15
CA ALA A 248 25.33 1.89 -2.24
C ALA A 248 25.24 0.36 -2.41
N LEU A 249 26.14 -0.38 -1.76
CA LEU A 249 26.02 -1.83 -1.55
C LEU A 249 25.90 -2.10 -0.05
N ALA A 250 25.18 -3.15 0.36
CA ALA A 250 25.16 -3.62 1.75
C ALA A 250 25.80 -5.00 1.88
N VAL A 251 26.59 -5.17 2.94
CA VAL A 251 27.18 -6.44 3.38
C VAL A 251 26.88 -6.70 4.85
N GLY A 252 26.76 -7.96 5.25
CA GLY A 252 26.56 -8.33 6.65
C GLY A 252 27.88 -8.30 7.42
N PRO A 253 27.99 -7.59 8.55
CA PRO A 253 29.28 -7.38 9.23
C PRO A 253 29.93 -8.67 9.73
N LYS A 254 29.12 -9.70 10.04
CA LYS A 254 29.57 -10.99 10.59
C LYS A 254 29.71 -12.08 9.54
N ILE A 255 29.24 -11.84 8.31
CA ILE A 255 29.26 -12.81 7.22
C ILE A 255 30.69 -12.97 6.72
N ASP A 256 31.07 -14.20 6.41
CA ASP A 256 32.32 -14.54 5.73
C ASP A 256 32.17 -14.38 4.22
N TYR A 257 33.09 -13.66 3.61
CA TYR A 257 33.16 -13.39 2.18
C TYR A 257 34.44 -13.97 1.59
N VAL A 258 34.38 -14.32 0.32
CA VAL A 258 35.53 -14.86 -0.44
C VAL A 258 35.79 -14.03 -1.69
N ARG A 259 37.05 -13.91 -2.07
CA ARG A 259 37.46 -13.44 -3.40
C ARG A 259 37.68 -14.64 -4.30
N VAL A 260 36.99 -14.66 -5.43
CA VAL A 260 37.03 -15.72 -6.43
C VAL A 260 37.61 -15.17 -7.72
N LYS A 261 38.78 -15.68 -8.11
CA LYS A 261 39.36 -15.43 -9.43
C LYS A 261 38.64 -16.34 -10.45
N THR A 262 38.12 -15.78 -11.54
CA THR A 262 37.39 -16.50 -12.60
C THR A 262 37.35 -15.69 -13.91
N PHE A 263 36.55 -16.12 -14.87
CA PHE A 263 36.26 -15.38 -16.09
C PHE A 263 34.77 -15.03 -16.17
N ASN A 264 34.44 -13.86 -16.72
CA ASN A 264 33.06 -13.49 -16.93
C ASN A 264 32.40 -14.43 -17.96
N PRO A 265 31.22 -15.03 -17.68
CA PRO A 265 30.61 -15.98 -18.59
C PRO A 265 30.21 -15.41 -19.96
N TYR A 266 30.01 -14.09 -20.05
CA TYR A 266 29.57 -13.39 -21.25
C TYR A 266 30.75 -12.80 -22.03
N THR A 267 31.56 -11.97 -21.39
CA THR A 267 32.67 -11.25 -22.07
C THR A 267 33.97 -12.06 -22.11
N LYS A 268 34.08 -13.12 -21.30
CA LYS A 268 35.27 -13.96 -21.17
C LYS A 268 36.49 -13.24 -20.61
N GLU A 269 36.30 -12.04 -20.05
CA GLU A 269 37.34 -11.28 -19.37
C GLU A 269 37.67 -11.89 -18.00
N ARG A 270 38.94 -11.82 -17.59
CA ARG A 270 39.37 -12.23 -16.24
C ARG A 270 38.78 -11.26 -15.20
N VAL A 271 38.15 -11.80 -14.17
CA VAL A 271 37.49 -11.03 -13.10
C VAL A 271 37.77 -11.64 -11.73
N ASN A 272 37.80 -10.81 -10.70
CA ASN A 272 37.90 -11.23 -9.29
C ASN A 272 36.62 -10.82 -8.56
N LEU A 273 35.84 -11.79 -8.10
CA LEU A 273 34.49 -11.56 -7.58
C LEU A 273 34.44 -11.74 -6.07
N ILE A 274 33.82 -10.79 -5.37
CA ILE A 274 33.53 -10.88 -3.94
C ILE A 274 32.08 -11.28 -3.73
N LEU A 275 31.86 -12.35 -2.98
CA LEU A 275 30.55 -12.88 -2.58
C LEU A 275 30.65 -13.61 -1.24
N ALA A 276 29.51 -13.87 -0.59
CA ALA A 276 29.46 -14.61 0.65
C ALA A 276 29.93 -16.07 0.45
N LYS A 277 30.77 -16.55 1.37
CA LYS A 277 31.38 -17.88 1.34
C LYS A 277 30.32 -19.00 1.28
N GLU A 278 29.26 -18.88 2.07
CA GLU A 278 28.17 -19.85 2.12
C GLU A 278 27.41 -19.99 0.79
N LEU A 279 27.41 -18.93 -0.02
CA LEU A 279 26.72 -18.90 -1.32
C LEU A 279 27.63 -19.28 -2.49
N LEU A 280 28.91 -19.59 -2.25
CA LEU A 280 29.87 -19.96 -3.30
C LEU A 280 29.36 -21.12 -4.17
N GLY A 281 28.87 -22.19 -3.52
CA GLY A 281 28.37 -23.39 -4.21
C GLY A 281 27.12 -23.16 -5.06
N LYS A 282 26.41 -22.03 -4.89
CA LYS A 282 25.26 -21.65 -5.71
C LYS A 282 25.69 -21.13 -7.08
N TRP A 283 26.85 -20.47 -7.14
CA TRP A 283 27.34 -19.77 -8.32
C TRP A 283 28.49 -20.50 -9.01
N PHE A 284 29.24 -21.31 -8.26
CA PHE A 284 30.38 -22.08 -8.76
C PHE A 284 30.24 -23.54 -8.35
N LYS A 285 30.34 -24.44 -9.33
CA LYS A 285 30.29 -25.89 -9.11
C LYS A 285 31.65 -26.41 -8.69
N ALA A 286 31.68 -27.44 -7.85
CA ALA A 286 32.93 -28.01 -7.34
C ALA A 286 33.89 -28.46 -8.46
N GLU A 287 33.39 -29.00 -9.57
CA GLU A 287 34.25 -29.48 -10.67
C GLU A 287 34.99 -28.34 -11.37
N GLN A 288 34.51 -27.10 -11.26
CA GLN A 288 35.17 -25.93 -11.85
C GLN A 288 36.42 -25.51 -11.07
N ALA A 289 36.57 -25.92 -9.81
CA ALA A 289 37.75 -25.61 -8.99
C ALA A 289 38.97 -26.44 -9.39
N GLU A 290 38.75 -27.62 -9.98
CA GLU A 290 39.79 -28.58 -10.38
C GLU A 290 40.33 -28.30 -11.80
N LEU A 291 39.77 -27.32 -12.49
CA LEU A 291 40.18 -26.95 -13.85
C LEU A 291 41.44 -26.08 -13.82
N ASP A 292 42.33 -26.31 -14.78
CA ASP A 292 43.52 -25.47 -14.95
C ASP A 292 43.12 -24.06 -15.44
N PHE A 293 43.37 -23.08 -14.59
CA PHE A 293 43.01 -21.68 -14.82
C PHE A 293 43.74 -21.07 -16.02
N GLU A 294 45.01 -21.45 -16.25
CA GLU A 294 45.83 -20.88 -17.31
C GLU A 294 45.63 -21.60 -18.65
N ALA A 295 45.04 -22.79 -18.64
CA ALA A 295 44.68 -23.54 -19.84
C ALA A 295 43.29 -23.21 -20.40
N TYR A 296 42.51 -22.36 -19.73
CA TYR A 296 41.16 -22.00 -20.15
C TYR A 296 41.12 -21.27 -21.49
N LEU A 297 40.28 -21.78 -22.39
CA LEU A 297 39.97 -21.13 -23.66
C LEU A 297 38.53 -20.57 -23.63
N PRO A 298 38.25 -19.41 -24.26
CA PRO A 298 36.92 -18.80 -24.28
C PRO A 298 35.78 -19.72 -24.77
N GLU A 299 36.10 -20.69 -25.62
CA GLU A 299 35.20 -21.73 -26.15
C GLU A 299 34.87 -22.86 -25.16
N ASP A 300 35.60 -22.97 -24.05
CA ASP A 300 35.39 -24.02 -23.05
C ASP A 300 34.03 -23.87 -22.36
N LYS A 301 33.38 -25.03 -22.14
CA LYS A 301 32.05 -25.09 -21.53
C LYS A 301 32.06 -24.79 -20.04
N LEU A 302 33.13 -25.16 -19.34
CA LEU A 302 33.28 -24.94 -17.91
C LEU A 302 34.34 -23.88 -17.68
N ILE A 303 33.99 -22.88 -16.87
CA ILE A 303 34.88 -21.77 -16.54
C ILE A 303 35.59 -22.11 -15.23
N PRO A 304 36.93 -22.12 -15.17
CA PRO A 304 37.65 -22.39 -13.94
C PRO A 304 37.42 -21.27 -12.91
N TYR A 305 37.54 -21.61 -11.63
CA TYR A 305 37.61 -20.61 -10.57
C TYR A 305 38.57 -21.04 -9.48
N ALA A 306 39.12 -20.07 -8.76
CA ALA A 306 39.92 -20.32 -7.56
C ALA A 306 39.56 -19.31 -6.47
N VAL A 307 39.44 -19.78 -5.22
CA VAL A 307 39.30 -18.90 -4.06
C VAL A 307 40.69 -18.36 -3.71
N THR A 308 40.84 -17.04 -3.73
CA THR A 308 42.14 -16.36 -3.58
C THR A 308 42.22 -15.46 -2.35
N GLY A 309 41.18 -15.46 -1.50
CA GLY A 309 41.16 -14.72 -0.23
C GLY A 309 39.84 -14.90 0.52
N GLU A 310 39.88 -14.72 1.84
CA GLU A 310 38.72 -14.75 2.73
C GLU A 310 38.71 -13.50 3.62
N TYR A 311 37.52 -12.94 3.86
CA TYR A 311 37.34 -11.67 4.55
C TYR A 311 36.06 -11.69 5.39
N LYS A 312 36.01 -10.84 6.42
CA LYS A 312 34.79 -10.51 7.14
C LYS A 312 34.13 -9.28 6.53
N GLY A 313 32.79 -9.28 6.45
CA GLY A 313 32.04 -8.16 5.87
C GLY A 313 32.33 -6.80 6.53
N ALA A 314 32.64 -6.78 7.82
CA ALA A 314 33.07 -5.57 8.54
C ALA A 314 34.31 -4.89 7.92
N GLN A 315 35.16 -5.62 7.21
CA GLN A 315 36.35 -5.07 6.54
C GLN A 315 36.01 -4.27 5.29
N PHE A 316 34.79 -4.39 4.75
CA PHE A 316 34.40 -3.72 3.51
C PHE A 316 33.71 -2.38 3.76
N GLU A 317 33.52 -1.98 5.01
CA GLU A 317 32.82 -0.74 5.35
C GLU A 317 33.49 0.48 4.70
N ASN A 318 32.68 1.32 4.05
CA ASN A 318 33.08 2.53 3.31
C ASN A 318 33.98 2.32 2.07
N LEU A 319 34.26 1.08 1.66
CA LEU A 319 34.97 0.84 0.40
C LEU A 319 34.18 1.41 -0.79
N ARG A 320 34.90 2.01 -1.74
CA ARG A 320 34.31 2.71 -2.89
C ARG A 320 34.25 1.82 -4.12
N TYR A 321 33.20 1.99 -4.91
CA TYR A 321 33.04 1.31 -6.19
C TYR A 321 32.61 2.29 -7.29
N GLU A 322 32.87 1.95 -8.55
CA GLU A 322 32.42 2.73 -9.71
C GLU A 322 30.90 2.56 -9.90
N GLN A 323 30.18 3.66 -10.14
CA GLN A 323 28.75 3.60 -10.43
C GLN A 323 28.47 2.67 -11.62
N LEU A 324 27.57 1.69 -11.42
CA LEU A 324 27.26 0.66 -12.40
C LEU A 324 26.71 1.23 -13.72
N LEU A 325 25.74 2.14 -13.61
CA LEU A 325 25.05 2.78 -14.72
C LEU A 325 25.08 4.31 -14.52
N PRO A 326 26.11 5.01 -15.04
CA PRO A 326 26.36 6.42 -14.73
C PRO A 326 25.47 7.38 -15.52
N TYR A 327 24.15 7.28 -15.32
CA TYR A 327 23.16 8.16 -15.94
C TYR A 327 23.01 9.48 -15.18
N GLN A 328 22.85 9.40 -13.86
CA GLN A 328 22.68 10.56 -12.98
C GLN A 328 23.37 10.30 -11.63
N GLN A 329 23.57 11.37 -10.87
CA GLN A 329 24.19 11.36 -9.54
C GLN A 329 23.16 11.84 -8.52
N PRO A 330 23.18 11.34 -7.27
CA PRO A 330 22.36 11.91 -6.20
C PRO A 330 22.76 13.35 -5.94
N GLU A 331 21.78 14.23 -5.70
CA GLU A 331 22.02 15.66 -5.46
C GLU A 331 22.71 15.93 -4.12
N GLU A 332 22.46 15.07 -3.14
CA GLU A 332 22.99 15.16 -1.79
C GLU A 332 23.55 13.82 -1.31
N GLY A 333 24.39 13.86 -0.27
CA GLY A 333 24.94 12.68 0.37
C GLY A 333 26.16 12.08 -0.32
N ASP A 334 26.73 11.05 0.30
CA ASP A 334 28.01 10.47 -0.07
C ASP A 334 27.83 9.04 -0.60
N ALA A 335 27.56 8.91 -1.89
CA ALA A 335 27.17 7.65 -2.54
C ALA A 335 28.34 6.77 -3.04
N PHE A 336 27.98 5.61 -3.59
CA PHE A 336 28.86 4.60 -4.21
C PHE A 336 29.91 4.02 -3.26
N LYS A 337 29.43 3.63 -2.07
CA LYS A 337 30.22 2.96 -1.05
C LYS A 337 29.51 1.72 -0.49
N VAL A 338 30.30 0.83 0.10
CA VAL A 338 29.81 -0.38 0.77
C VAL A 338 29.45 -0.07 2.21
N LEU A 339 28.26 -0.49 2.64
CA LEU A 339 27.66 -0.24 3.95
C LEU A 339 27.48 -1.54 4.72
N LEU A 340 27.40 -1.46 6.04
CA LEU A 340 27.04 -2.60 6.88
C LEU A 340 25.52 -2.64 7.07
N GLY A 341 24.90 -3.74 6.62
CA GLY A 341 23.46 -4.00 6.74
C GLY A 341 23.19 -5.25 7.58
N ASP A 342 22.31 -5.15 8.57
CA ASP A 342 21.91 -6.26 9.43
C ASP A 342 20.86 -7.19 8.79
N PHE A 343 20.16 -6.70 7.76
CA PHE A 343 19.16 -7.42 6.98
C PHE A 343 19.76 -8.32 5.89
N VAL A 344 21.07 -8.25 5.64
CA VAL A 344 21.74 -9.07 4.63
C VAL A 344 21.77 -10.53 5.09
N SER A 345 21.29 -11.44 4.24
CA SER A 345 21.25 -12.89 4.52
C SER A 345 22.13 -13.69 3.57
N THR A 346 22.40 -14.94 3.94
CA THR A 346 23.09 -15.94 3.10
C THR A 346 22.14 -17.03 2.58
N GLU A 347 20.83 -16.86 2.74
CA GLU A 347 19.83 -17.82 2.25
C GLU A 347 19.71 -17.77 0.72
N ASP A 348 19.82 -16.58 0.13
CA ASP A 348 19.67 -16.35 -1.30
C ASP A 348 20.60 -15.25 -1.84
N GLY A 349 20.61 -15.07 -3.17
CA GLY A 349 21.48 -14.10 -3.84
C GLY A 349 22.97 -14.41 -3.73
N THR A 350 23.78 -13.39 -3.47
CA THR A 350 25.25 -13.45 -3.36
C THR A 350 25.78 -13.09 -1.97
N GLY A 351 24.88 -12.74 -1.03
CA GLY A 351 25.24 -12.16 0.27
C GLY A 351 25.71 -10.71 0.20
N ILE A 352 25.50 -10.03 -0.94
CA ILE A 352 25.70 -8.60 -1.12
C ILE A 352 24.43 -8.05 -1.77
N VAL A 353 23.90 -6.97 -1.21
CA VAL A 353 22.65 -6.35 -1.67
C VAL A 353 22.97 -5.02 -2.33
N HIS A 354 22.46 -4.79 -3.55
CA HIS A 354 22.51 -3.47 -4.16
C HIS A 354 21.45 -2.59 -3.47
N LEU A 355 21.81 -1.36 -3.11
CA LEU A 355 20.89 -0.45 -2.45
C LEU A 355 20.42 0.63 -3.42
N ALA A 356 19.11 0.72 -3.58
CA ALA A 356 18.43 1.83 -4.25
C ALA A 356 17.48 2.46 -3.21
N PRO A 357 17.94 3.45 -2.41
CA PRO A 357 17.19 4.01 -1.27
C PRO A 357 15.79 4.53 -1.62
N SER A 358 15.54 4.88 -2.88
CA SER A 358 14.22 5.28 -3.36
C SER A 358 13.20 4.14 -3.43
N PHE A 359 13.65 2.89 -3.51
CA PHE A 359 12.79 1.74 -3.83
C PHE A 359 12.84 0.60 -2.81
N GLY A 360 13.52 0.80 -1.68
CA GLY A 360 13.59 -0.17 -0.59
C GLY A 360 13.62 0.50 0.79
N ALA A 361 12.81 0.01 1.73
CA ALA A 361 12.75 0.57 3.08
C ALA A 361 14.02 0.28 3.89
N ASP A 362 14.56 -0.95 3.79
CA ASP A 362 15.83 -1.32 4.40
C ASP A 362 17.01 -0.58 3.73
N ASP A 363 16.95 -0.39 2.41
CA ASP A 363 17.90 0.42 1.64
C ASP A 363 17.96 1.84 2.17
N LYS A 364 16.80 2.50 2.30
CA LYS A 364 16.69 3.87 2.82
C LYS A 364 17.21 3.98 4.25
N ARG A 365 16.78 3.08 5.14
CA ARG A 365 17.24 3.05 6.54
C ARG A 365 18.76 2.94 6.64
N THR A 366 19.34 2.06 5.83
CA THR A 366 20.78 1.81 5.84
C THR A 366 21.54 2.97 5.21
N ALA A 367 21.08 3.51 4.09
CA ALA A 367 21.66 4.68 3.44
C ALA A 367 21.67 5.92 4.34
N ASP A 368 20.57 6.19 5.04
CA ASP A 368 20.42 7.34 5.94
C ASP A 368 21.44 7.31 7.09
N LYS A 369 21.68 6.13 7.67
CA LYS A 369 22.68 5.94 8.73
C LYS A 369 24.09 6.34 8.29
N TYR A 370 24.40 6.22 7.00
CA TYR A 370 25.72 6.51 6.42
C TYR A 370 25.76 7.82 5.62
N GLY A 371 24.69 8.61 5.64
CA GLY A 371 24.57 9.86 4.89
C GLY A 371 24.63 9.67 3.37
N VAL A 372 24.11 8.55 2.85
CA VAL A 372 24.06 8.23 1.42
C VAL A 372 22.77 8.78 0.81
N GLY A 373 22.89 9.52 -0.29
CA GLY A 373 21.76 10.07 -1.02
C GLY A 373 20.91 9.01 -1.73
N ALA A 374 19.64 9.36 -1.94
CA ALA A 374 18.72 8.59 -2.79
C ALA A 374 18.78 9.09 -4.24
N LEU A 375 18.46 8.21 -5.19
CA LEU A 375 18.43 8.54 -6.61
C LEU A 375 17.15 7.99 -7.23
N THR A 376 16.11 8.82 -7.35
CA THR A 376 14.78 8.39 -7.83
C THR A 376 14.67 8.61 -9.34
N LEU A 377 14.99 7.60 -10.15
CA LEU A 377 14.99 7.70 -11.62
C LEU A 377 13.71 7.19 -12.28
N VAL A 378 12.68 6.89 -11.49
CA VAL A 378 11.38 6.44 -11.98
C VAL A 378 10.35 7.45 -11.52
N ASP A 379 9.45 7.87 -12.40
CA ASP A 379 8.38 8.79 -12.09
C ASP A 379 7.18 8.09 -11.43
N LYS A 380 6.19 8.89 -11.01
CA LYS A 380 4.93 8.39 -10.43
C LYS A 380 4.06 7.60 -11.41
N GLN A 381 4.38 7.54 -12.70
CA GLN A 381 3.71 6.68 -13.68
C GLN A 381 4.44 5.34 -13.88
N GLY A 382 5.55 5.13 -13.19
CA GLY A 382 6.38 3.94 -13.34
C GLY A 382 7.22 3.97 -14.61
N LYS A 383 7.57 5.15 -15.12
CA LYS A 383 8.50 5.34 -16.25
C LYS A 383 9.84 5.84 -15.77
N PHE A 384 10.91 5.48 -16.45
CA PHE A 384 12.17 6.19 -16.25
C PHE A 384 12.03 7.68 -16.59
N VAL A 385 12.61 8.53 -15.77
CA VAL A 385 12.68 9.99 -16.00
C VAL A 385 13.60 10.32 -17.17
N ASP A 386 13.58 11.58 -17.60
CA ASP A 386 14.54 12.06 -18.60
C ASP A 386 15.98 11.97 -18.08
N GLY A 387 16.93 11.64 -18.95
CA GLY A 387 18.35 11.53 -18.62
C GLY A 387 18.82 10.12 -18.24
N VAL A 388 17.95 9.11 -18.28
CA VAL A 388 18.31 7.68 -18.11
C VAL A 388 18.68 7.04 -19.46
N GLY A 389 19.40 7.79 -20.30
CA GLY A 389 19.86 7.35 -21.62
C GLY A 389 18.78 6.70 -22.48
N GLU A 390 19.08 5.51 -22.98
CA GLU A 390 18.20 4.69 -23.82
C GLU A 390 16.93 4.18 -23.11
N PHE A 391 16.87 4.29 -21.78
CA PHE A 391 15.73 3.84 -21.00
C PHE A 391 14.72 4.96 -20.68
N SER A 392 15.07 6.22 -20.91
CA SER A 392 14.22 7.38 -20.63
C SER A 392 12.81 7.21 -21.21
N GLY A 393 11.78 7.47 -20.40
CA GLY A 393 10.36 7.38 -20.78
C GLY A 393 9.78 5.96 -20.88
N ARG A 394 10.59 4.90 -20.74
CA ARG A 394 10.11 3.51 -20.77
C ARG A 394 9.51 3.10 -19.43
N TYR A 395 8.46 2.28 -19.46
CA TYR A 395 7.88 1.72 -18.24
C TYR A 395 8.75 0.61 -17.64
N VAL A 396 8.91 0.64 -16.31
CA VAL A 396 9.69 -0.37 -15.58
C VAL A 396 8.97 -1.71 -15.44
N LYS A 397 7.64 -1.70 -15.46
CA LYS A 397 6.76 -2.89 -15.55
C LYS A 397 5.58 -2.60 -16.48
N ASP A 398 4.83 -3.62 -16.86
CA ASP A 398 3.62 -3.43 -17.65
C ASP A 398 2.43 -2.97 -16.78
N TYR A 399 2.15 -1.67 -16.83
CA TYR A 399 1.01 -1.06 -16.13
C TYR A 399 -0.23 -0.87 -17.01
N LYS A 400 -0.12 -1.10 -18.33
CA LYS A 400 -1.16 -0.74 -19.31
C LYS A 400 -1.72 -1.91 -20.12
N ASP A 401 -1.23 -3.12 -19.89
CA ASP A 401 -1.54 -4.29 -20.74
C ASP A 401 -1.19 -4.01 -22.21
N ASP A 402 -0.09 -3.29 -22.42
CA ASP A 402 0.33 -2.90 -23.76
C ASP A 402 0.90 -4.13 -24.48
N PRO A 403 0.27 -4.61 -25.57
CA PRO A 403 0.75 -5.78 -26.29
C PRO A 403 2.17 -5.60 -26.86
N ASP A 404 2.59 -4.35 -27.05
CA ASP A 404 3.92 -3.98 -27.55
C ASP A 404 4.90 -3.64 -26.42
N TYR A 405 4.53 -3.90 -25.15
CA TYR A 405 5.41 -3.68 -24.00
C TYR A 405 6.71 -4.49 -24.11
N VAL A 406 7.84 -3.78 -24.17
CA VAL A 406 9.17 -4.38 -24.11
C VAL A 406 9.73 -4.25 -22.70
N ASN A 407 9.90 -5.39 -22.04
CA ASN A 407 10.40 -5.48 -20.68
C ASN A 407 11.84 -4.91 -20.57
N VAL A 408 11.95 -3.77 -19.90
CA VAL A 408 13.22 -3.04 -19.73
C VAL A 408 14.24 -3.80 -18.88
N ASP A 409 13.80 -4.68 -17.98
CA ASP A 409 14.71 -5.53 -17.19
C ASP A 409 15.56 -6.43 -18.11
N ILE A 410 15.01 -6.86 -19.25
CA ILE A 410 15.74 -7.64 -20.26
C ILE A 410 16.83 -6.78 -20.90
N ASP A 411 16.49 -5.58 -21.34
CA ASP A 411 17.42 -4.71 -22.06
C ASP A 411 18.54 -4.18 -21.17
N ILE A 412 18.21 -3.80 -19.93
CA ILE A 412 19.22 -3.48 -18.89
C ILE A 412 20.15 -4.67 -18.71
N SER A 413 19.60 -5.88 -18.58
CA SER A 413 20.42 -7.08 -18.42
C SER A 413 21.30 -7.37 -19.64
N VAL A 414 20.82 -7.13 -20.86
CA VAL A 414 21.61 -7.28 -22.10
C VAL A 414 22.75 -6.27 -22.14
N LYS A 415 22.49 -5.01 -21.81
CA LYS A 415 23.53 -3.97 -21.70
C LYS A 415 24.61 -4.37 -20.70
N LEU A 416 24.22 -4.80 -19.50
CA LEU A 416 25.16 -5.22 -18.47
C LEU A 416 26.02 -6.41 -18.92
N LYS A 417 25.47 -7.36 -19.69
CA LYS A 417 26.26 -8.47 -20.27
C LYS A 417 27.32 -7.97 -21.26
N GLN A 418 26.94 -7.03 -22.13
CA GLN A 418 27.84 -6.50 -23.17
C GLN A 418 28.97 -5.65 -22.58
N GLU A 419 28.71 -4.97 -21.47
CA GLU A 419 29.66 -4.06 -20.81
C GLU A 419 30.51 -4.72 -19.71
N ASN A 420 30.54 -6.05 -19.61
CA ASN A 420 31.17 -6.79 -18.49
C ASN A 420 30.69 -6.32 -17.10
N LYS A 421 29.40 -6.01 -16.96
CA LYS A 421 28.76 -5.55 -15.71
C LYS A 421 27.73 -6.54 -15.16
N ALA A 422 27.52 -7.68 -15.80
CA ALA A 422 26.72 -8.78 -15.28
C ALA A 422 27.53 -10.07 -15.27
N PHE A 423 27.46 -10.81 -14.17
CA PHE A 423 28.05 -12.14 -14.04
C PHE A 423 27.07 -13.24 -14.47
N GLN A 424 25.80 -13.10 -14.09
CA GLN A 424 24.74 -14.03 -14.46
C GLN A 424 23.39 -13.32 -14.63
N VAL A 425 22.61 -13.74 -15.62
CA VAL A 425 21.26 -13.27 -15.89
C VAL A 425 20.40 -14.48 -16.19
N GLN A 426 19.29 -14.62 -15.48
CA GLN A 426 18.40 -15.77 -15.59
C GLN A 426 16.95 -15.40 -15.27
N LYS A 427 16.02 -16.21 -15.77
CA LYS A 427 14.62 -16.10 -15.34
C LYS A 427 14.46 -16.67 -13.93
N TYR A 428 13.75 -15.94 -13.08
CA TYR A 428 13.51 -16.30 -11.69
C TYR A 428 12.00 -16.25 -11.40
N ASN A 429 11.49 -17.28 -10.72
CA ASN A 429 10.10 -17.33 -10.30
C ASN A 429 10.02 -16.93 -8.84
N HIS A 430 9.20 -15.93 -8.53
CA HIS A 430 9.00 -15.44 -7.16
C HIS A 430 7.63 -14.81 -6.98
N ASN A 431 7.23 -14.60 -5.73
CA ASN A 431 6.01 -13.88 -5.41
C ASN A 431 6.27 -12.37 -5.43
N TYR A 432 5.51 -11.65 -6.25
CA TYR A 432 5.60 -10.19 -6.38
C TYR A 432 4.27 -9.53 -6.02
N PRO A 433 4.29 -8.40 -5.28
CA PRO A 433 3.07 -7.70 -4.90
C PRO A 433 2.43 -6.94 -6.07
N HIS A 434 1.11 -7.06 -6.18
CA HIS A 434 0.27 -6.39 -7.15
C HIS A 434 -0.83 -5.60 -6.43
N CYS A 435 -1.30 -4.54 -7.07
CA CYS A 435 -2.41 -3.75 -6.59
C CYS A 435 -3.67 -4.62 -6.55
N TRP A 436 -4.31 -4.69 -5.38
CA TRP A 436 -5.52 -5.49 -5.14
C TRP A 436 -6.74 -5.10 -6.00
N ARG A 437 -6.65 -3.99 -6.75
CA ARG A 437 -7.72 -3.49 -7.63
C ARG A 437 -7.38 -3.50 -9.11
N THR A 438 -6.19 -3.05 -9.49
CA THR A 438 -5.80 -2.99 -10.90
C THR A 438 -5.11 -4.26 -11.36
N ASP A 439 -4.78 -5.17 -10.44
CA ASP A 439 -4.01 -6.39 -10.68
C ASP A 439 -2.59 -6.17 -11.23
N LYS A 440 -2.14 -4.91 -11.31
CA LYS A 440 -0.83 -4.49 -11.82
C LYS A 440 0.26 -4.55 -10.75
N PRO A 441 1.53 -4.77 -11.14
CA PRO A 441 2.66 -4.75 -10.21
C PRO A 441 2.71 -3.42 -9.42
N ILE A 442 3.11 -3.47 -8.15
CA ILE A 442 3.39 -2.23 -7.37
C ILE A 442 4.88 -1.94 -7.36
N LEU A 443 5.21 -0.69 -7.04
CA LEU A 443 6.57 -0.26 -6.71
C LEU A 443 6.62 0.06 -5.22
N TYR A 444 7.73 -0.23 -4.56
CA TYR A 444 8.07 0.51 -3.35
C TYR A 444 8.64 1.84 -3.81
N TYR A 445 8.08 2.95 -3.35
CA TYR A 445 8.33 4.27 -3.93
C TYR A 445 8.35 5.33 -2.82
N PRO A 446 9.18 6.39 -2.92
CA PRO A 446 9.22 7.40 -1.88
C PRO A 446 8.01 8.33 -2.01
N LEU A 447 7.24 8.46 -0.94
CA LEU A 447 6.03 9.28 -0.90
C LEU A 447 6.00 10.11 0.39
N ASP A 448 5.62 11.37 0.23
CA ASP A 448 5.04 12.16 1.32
C ASP A 448 3.64 11.63 1.57
N SER A 449 3.38 11.18 2.79
CA SER A 449 2.06 10.67 3.16
C SER A 449 1.76 10.99 4.62
N TRP A 450 0.46 11.04 4.93
CA TRP A 450 -0.01 11.14 6.29
C TRP A 450 -0.21 9.76 6.87
N PHE A 451 0.29 9.56 8.09
CA PHE A 451 0.29 8.28 8.78
C PHE A 451 -0.45 8.38 10.11
N VAL A 452 -1.19 7.33 10.44
CA VAL A 452 -1.60 7.06 11.82
C VAL A 452 -0.53 6.21 12.47
N LYS A 453 0.01 6.67 13.61
CA LYS A 453 1.04 6.01 14.44
C LYS A 453 0.52 4.77 15.17
N ALA A 454 -0.04 3.83 14.42
CA ALA A 454 -0.70 2.62 14.91
C ALA A 454 0.27 1.70 15.67
N SER A 455 1.55 1.68 15.29
CA SER A 455 2.59 0.89 15.96
C SER A 455 2.72 1.23 17.45
N SER A 456 2.49 2.49 17.83
CA SER A 456 2.52 2.94 19.24
C SER A 456 1.39 2.34 20.10
N MET A 457 0.33 1.85 19.46
CA MET A 457 -0.85 1.26 20.12
C MET A 457 -0.90 -0.27 19.98
N LYS A 458 0.12 -0.87 19.37
CA LYS A 458 0.21 -2.30 19.07
C LYS A 458 -0.07 -3.20 20.26
N GLU A 459 0.59 -2.93 21.40
CA GLU A 459 0.43 -3.73 22.61
C GLU A 459 -1.01 -3.69 23.13
N ARG A 460 -1.61 -2.49 23.16
CA ARG A 460 -2.99 -2.30 23.59
C ARG A 460 -3.98 -2.96 22.64
N MET A 461 -3.77 -2.87 21.33
CA MET A 461 -4.60 -3.55 20.33
C MET A 461 -4.52 -5.07 20.47
N PHE A 462 -3.32 -5.61 20.70
CA PHE A 462 -3.12 -7.04 20.93
C PHE A 462 -3.77 -7.53 22.24
N GLU A 463 -3.67 -6.75 23.32
CA GLU A 463 -4.37 -7.03 24.58
C GLU A 463 -5.89 -7.08 24.37
N LEU A 464 -6.46 -6.06 23.72
CA LEU A 464 -7.90 -6.00 23.45
C LEU A 464 -8.35 -7.14 22.53
N ASN A 465 -7.54 -7.53 21.55
CA ASN A 465 -7.84 -8.67 20.68
C ASN A 465 -8.10 -9.97 21.45
N LYS A 466 -7.41 -10.20 22.58
CA LYS A 466 -7.63 -11.38 23.45
C LYS A 466 -8.99 -11.37 24.14
N SER A 467 -9.62 -10.21 24.29
CA SER A 467 -10.97 -10.09 24.86
C SER A 467 -12.08 -10.39 23.85
N ILE A 468 -11.77 -10.43 22.56
CA ILE A 468 -12.73 -10.69 21.48
C ILE A 468 -12.98 -12.20 21.36
N ASN A 469 -14.26 -12.59 21.35
CA ASN A 469 -14.67 -13.99 21.15
C ASN A 469 -14.67 -14.35 19.65
N TRP A 470 -13.50 -14.64 19.10
CA TRP A 470 -13.35 -15.03 17.69
C TRP A 470 -13.95 -16.42 17.39
N LYS A 471 -14.64 -16.52 16.25
CA LYS A 471 -15.13 -17.79 15.70
C LYS A 471 -14.70 -17.92 14.23
N PRO A 472 -13.73 -18.80 13.91
CA PRO A 472 -12.96 -19.66 14.81
C PRO A 472 -11.90 -18.89 15.63
N VAL A 473 -11.48 -19.47 16.76
CA VAL A 473 -10.46 -18.88 17.66
C VAL A 473 -9.13 -18.68 16.94
N SER A 474 -8.77 -19.59 16.03
CA SER A 474 -7.55 -19.52 15.23
C SER A 474 -7.46 -18.28 14.34
N THR A 475 -8.58 -17.63 14.00
CA THR A 475 -8.56 -16.34 13.29
C THR A 475 -8.00 -15.24 14.18
N GLY A 476 -8.46 -15.17 15.44
CA GLY A 476 -8.06 -14.15 16.40
C GLY A 476 -6.64 -14.33 16.91
N GLU A 477 -6.28 -15.54 17.32
CA GLU A 477 -4.94 -15.86 17.84
C GLU A 477 -3.90 -16.01 16.71
N GLY A 478 -4.31 -16.55 15.55
CA GLY A 478 -3.45 -16.79 14.42
C GLY A 478 -3.35 -15.60 13.48
N ARG A 479 -4.27 -15.51 12.51
CA ARG A 479 -4.16 -14.55 11.39
C ARG A 479 -4.13 -13.10 11.86
N PHE A 480 -5.07 -12.70 12.72
CA PHE A 480 -5.16 -11.32 13.20
C PHE A 480 -4.13 -11.02 14.29
N GLY A 481 -3.95 -11.94 15.25
CA GLY A 481 -2.94 -11.82 16.32
C GLY A 481 -1.52 -11.65 15.80
N LYS A 482 -1.05 -12.53 14.90
CA LYS A 482 0.29 -12.43 14.30
C LYS A 482 0.48 -11.19 13.44
N TRP A 483 -0.59 -10.70 12.83
CA TRP A 483 -0.56 -9.47 12.07
C TRP A 483 -0.37 -8.25 13.01
N LEU A 484 -1.10 -8.20 14.14
CA LEU A 484 -0.89 -7.19 15.17
C LEU A 484 0.52 -7.25 15.77
N GLU A 485 1.10 -8.44 15.93
CA GLU A 485 2.50 -8.61 16.39
C GLU A 485 3.54 -7.96 15.47
N ASN A 486 3.20 -7.56 14.25
CA ASN A 486 4.08 -6.87 13.32
C ASN A 486 3.47 -5.56 12.79
N LEU A 487 2.52 -4.99 13.54
CA LEU A 487 1.80 -3.76 13.17
C LEU A 487 2.77 -2.61 12.86
N GLN A 488 2.67 -2.11 11.64
CA GLN A 488 3.34 -0.90 11.17
C GLN A 488 2.39 0.30 11.24
N ASP A 489 2.93 1.50 11.13
CA ASP A 489 2.11 2.71 11.02
C ASP A 489 1.27 2.67 9.73
N TRP A 490 0.05 3.17 9.84
CA TRP A 490 -0.94 3.08 8.77
C TRP A 490 -0.82 4.30 7.86
N ASN A 491 -0.40 4.08 6.62
CA ASN A 491 -0.49 5.08 5.55
C ASN A 491 -1.96 5.43 5.29
N LEU A 492 -2.38 6.59 5.77
CA LEU A 492 -3.76 7.07 5.72
C LEU A 492 -4.06 7.84 4.44
N SER A 493 -3.13 8.67 3.95
CA SER A 493 -3.45 9.56 2.83
C SER A 493 -3.52 8.83 1.49
N ARG A 494 -4.39 9.34 0.60
CA ARG A 494 -4.57 8.88 -0.78
C ARG A 494 -4.64 10.09 -1.69
N SER A 495 -3.74 10.14 -2.67
CA SER A 495 -3.74 11.22 -3.68
C SER A 495 -4.74 10.89 -4.80
N ARG A 496 -6.03 10.99 -4.48
CA ARG A 496 -7.19 10.62 -5.31
C ARG A 496 -8.28 11.71 -5.24
N TYR A 497 -9.44 11.51 -5.86
CA TYR A 497 -10.43 12.59 -6.06
C TYR A 497 -11.78 12.40 -5.35
N TRP A 498 -12.22 11.16 -5.11
CA TRP A 498 -13.52 10.81 -4.53
C TRP A 498 -13.39 10.06 -3.19
N GLY A 499 -13.54 10.80 -2.10
CA GLY A 499 -13.42 10.29 -0.74
C GLY A 499 -13.46 11.41 0.30
N ILE A 500 -13.33 11.03 1.57
CA ILE A 500 -13.32 12.00 2.68
C ILE A 500 -12.01 12.80 2.64
N PRO A 501 -12.07 14.14 2.53
CA PRO A 501 -10.87 14.97 2.48
C PRO A 501 -10.14 14.99 3.82
N LEU A 502 -8.81 14.95 3.79
CA LEU A 502 -7.99 15.15 4.99
C LEU A 502 -8.15 16.59 5.49
N PRO A 503 -8.58 16.83 6.75
CA PRO A 503 -8.95 18.16 7.21
C PRO A 503 -7.76 18.92 7.81
N ILE A 504 -6.63 18.95 7.08
CA ILE A 504 -5.40 19.61 7.51
C ILE A 504 -5.08 20.75 6.55
N TRP A 505 -4.92 21.96 7.08
CA TRP A 505 -4.46 23.14 6.35
C TRP A 505 -3.04 23.48 6.79
N ARG A 506 -2.19 23.86 5.83
CA ARG A 506 -0.78 24.20 6.09
C ARG A 506 -0.36 25.45 5.32
N THR A 507 0.61 26.17 5.87
CA THR A 507 1.29 27.25 5.15
C THR A 507 2.14 26.69 4.00
N GLU A 508 2.46 27.53 3.02
CA GLU A 508 3.27 27.12 1.85
C GLU A 508 4.68 26.66 2.24
N ASP A 509 5.24 27.22 3.31
CA ASP A 509 6.54 26.84 3.87
C ASP A 509 6.46 25.68 4.87
N GLU A 510 5.27 25.10 5.05
CA GLU A 510 5.00 23.97 5.95
C GLU A 510 5.29 24.22 7.44
N SER A 511 5.52 25.47 7.84
CA SER A 511 5.90 25.85 9.21
C SER A 511 4.74 25.84 10.22
N GLU A 512 3.52 26.10 9.76
CA GLU A 512 2.31 26.06 10.58
C GLU A 512 1.24 25.16 9.94
N GLU A 513 0.53 24.41 10.78
CA GLU A 513 -0.57 23.55 10.36
C GLU A 513 -1.72 23.53 11.36
N VAL A 514 -2.94 23.31 10.85
CA VAL A 514 -4.15 23.21 11.67
C VAL A 514 -5.02 22.06 11.17
N CYS A 515 -5.48 21.23 12.10
CA CYS A 515 -6.44 20.16 11.85
C CYS A 515 -7.85 20.57 12.33
N ILE A 516 -8.78 20.66 11.39
CA ILE A 516 -10.19 21.03 11.62
C ILE A 516 -10.99 19.77 11.93
N GLY A 517 -11.76 19.79 13.03
CA GLY A 517 -12.52 18.63 13.49
C GLY A 517 -14.03 18.79 13.40
N SER A 518 -14.54 19.93 12.93
CA SER A 518 -15.98 20.17 12.75
C SER A 518 -16.26 21.27 11.73
N VAL A 519 -17.47 21.28 11.17
CA VAL A 519 -18.00 22.33 10.30
C VAL A 519 -18.09 23.66 11.07
N ALA A 520 -18.45 23.62 12.35
CA ALA A 520 -18.48 24.81 13.21
C ALA A 520 -17.08 25.41 13.44
N GLU A 521 -16.05 24.58 13.58
CA GLU A 521 -14.65 25.02 13.64
C GLU A 521 -14.19 25.60 12.30
N LEU A 522 -14.54 24.95 11.19
CA LEU A 522 -14.24 25.43 9.84
C LEU A 522 -14.86 26.82 9.58
N GLN A 523 -16.13 27.01 9.94
CA GLN A 523 -16.85 28.28 9.76
C GLN A 523 -16.14 29.43 10.48
N LYS A 524 -15.72 29.22 11.74
CA LYS A 524 -14.95 30.22 12.50
C LYS A 524 -13.60 30.52 11.86
N ALA A 525 -12.91 29.50 11.36
CA ALA A 525 -11.62 29.66 10.70
C ALA A 525 -11.75 30.44 9.37
N VAL A 526 -12.82 30.18 8.61
CA VAL A 526 -13.18 30.90 7.38
C VAL A 526 -13.47 32.37 7.67
N GLU A 527 -14.26 32.68 8.69
CA GLU A 527 -14.55 34.07 9.10
C GLU A 527 -13.28 34.84 9.48
N LYS A 528 -12.39 34.19 10.24
CA LYS A 528 -11.08 34.75 10.59
C LYS A 528 -10.22 35.01 9.35
N ALA A 529 -10.20 34.07 8.39
CA ALA A 529 -9.44 34.21 7.15
C ALA A 529 -9.99 35.33 6.26
N ASN A 530 -11.32 35.43 6.11
CA ASN A 530 -11.97 36.53 5.39
C ASN A 530 -11.56 37.90 5.96
N GLN A 531 -11.57 38.04 7.30
CA GLN A 531 -11.18 39.28 7.95
C GLN A 531 -9.68 39.60 7.78
N ALA A 532 -8.81 38.59 7.94
CA ALA A 532 -7.36 38.80 7.95
C ALA A 532 -6.76 38.95 6.53
N LEU A 533 -7.31 38.22 5.55
CA LEU A 533 -6.77 38.14 4.19
C LEU A 533 -7.61 38.91 3.16
N GLY A 534 -8.73 39.52 3.57
CA GLY A 534 -9.62 40.26 2.67
C GLY A 534 -10.36 39.37 1.67
N LEU A 535 -10.67 38.13 2.08
CA LEU A 535 -11.41 37.15 1.28
C LEU A 535 -12.92 37.25 1.53
N ASP A 536 -13.71 36.68 0.62
CA ASP A 536 -15.16 36.52 0.77
C ASP A 536 -15.56 35.08 0.42
N GLN A 537 -15.17 34.15 1.31
CA GLN A 537 -15.47 32.73 1.17
C GLN A 537 -16.49 32.26 2.22
N LYS A 538 -17.19 31.16 1.92
CA LYS A 538 -18.13 30.50 2.85
C LYS A 538 -17.85 29.02 2.87
N VAL A 539 -18.19 28.33 3.97
CA VAL A 539 -18.11 26.87 4.02
C VAL A 539 -19.00 26.29 2.91
N PRO A 540 -18.47 25.40 2.06
CA PRO A 540 -19.24 24.82 0.97
C PRO A 540 -20.34 23.91 1.50
N ALA A 541 -21.44 23.80 0.74
CA ALA A 541 -22.54 22.91 1.09
C ALA A 541 -22.14 21.42 0.98
N ASP A 542 -21.16 21.11 0.13
CA ASP A 542 -20.58 19.79 -0.02
C ASP A 542 -19.11 19.85 0.43
N LEU A 543 -18.74 19.03 1.42
CA LEU A 543 -17.38 19.00 1.98
C LEU A 543 -16.37 18.25 1.11
N HIS A 544 -16.77 17.67 -0.03
CA HIS A 544 -15.86 16.94 -0.92
C HIS A 544 -14.96 17.87 -1.74
N ARG A 545 -13.96 17.26 -2.38
CA ARG A 545 -13.26 17.88 -3.50
C ARG A 545 -14.24 18.12 -4.67
N PRO A 546 -14.06 19.19 -5.47
CA PRO A 546 -13.05 20.22 -5.31
C PRO A 546 -13.44 21.32 -4.31
N TYR A 547 -14.69 21.41 -3.88
CA TYR A 547 -15.23 22.57 -3.16
C TYR A 547 -14.46 22.92 -1.89
N ILE A 548 -14.07 21.91 -1.10
CA ILE A 548 -13.31 22.17 0.14
C ILE A 548 -11.86 22.60 -0.13
N ASP A 549 -11.30 22.30 -1.32
CA ASP A 549 -9.93 22.64 -1.69
C ASP A 549 -9.75 24.15 -1.91
N GLU A 550 -10.85 24.86 -2.20
CA GLU A 550 -10.86 26.31 -2.44
C GLU A 550 -10.82 27.13 -1.15
N ILE A 551 -11.07 26.51 0.00
CA ILE A 551 -11.08 27.19 1.30
C ILE A 551 -9.66 27.48 1.75
N VAL A 552 -9.34 28.77 1.87
CA VAL A 552 -8.06 29.26 2.40
C VAL A 552 -8.24 29.67 3.86
N LEU A 553 -7.43 29.11 4.75
CA LEU A 553 -7.40 29.53 6.16
C LEU A 553 -6.26 30.51 6.40
N VAL A 554 -6.17 31.05 7.62
CA VAL A 554 -5.10 31.95 8.02
C VAL A 554 -4.39 31.40 9.26
N SER A 555 -3.06 31.36 9.19
CA SER A 555 -2.19 30.90 10.27
C SER A 555 -2.20 31.85 11.47
N SER A 556 -1.44 31.52 12.51
CA SER A 556 -1.26 32.43 13.65
C SER A 556 -0.44 33.67 13.28
N ASN A 557 0.50 33.53 12.34
CA ASN A 557 1.35 34.61 11.84
C ASN A 557 0.72 35.46 10.71
N GLY A 558 -0.50 35.12 10.27
CA GLY A 558 -1.23 35.87 9.23
C GLY A 558 -1.01 35.38 7.79
N GLN A 559 -0.24 34.31 7.58
CA GLN A 559 -0.04 33.69 6.28
C GLN A 559 -1.27 32.87 5.84
N PRO A 560 -1.54 32.79 4.52
CA PRO A 560 -2.57 31.91 3.99
C PRO A 560 -2.18 30.44 4.16
N MET A 561 -3.14 29.61 4.51
CA MET A 561 -3.01 28.16 4.64
C MET A 561 -3.93 27.48 3.62
N LYS A 562 -3.41 26.45 2.95
CA LYS A 562 -4.17 25.63 2.00
C LYS A 562 -4.36 24.22 2.54
N ARG A 563 -5.46 23.58 2.18
CA ARG A 563 -5.72 22.19 2.56
C ARG A 563 -4.70 21.26 1.89
N GLU A 564 -4.21 20.29 2.63
CA GLU A 564 -3.51 19.13 2.05
C GLU A 564 -4.49 18.41 1.10
N LEU A 565 -4.15 18.29 -0.19
CA LEU A 565 -5.11 17.81 -1.20
C LEU A 565 -5.48 16.33 -1.08
N ASP A 566 -4.75 15.60 -0.24
CA ASP A 566 -5.00 14.19 0.01
C ASP A 566 -6.40 13.93 0.59
N LEU A 567 -6.90 12.75 0.25
CA LEU A 567 -8.06 12.11 0.86
C LEU A 567 -7.59 11.07 1.88
N ILE A 568 -8.48 10.56 2.70
CA ILE A 568 -8.17 9.43 3.58
C ILE A 568 -8.47 8.09 2.92
N ASP A 569 -7.82 7.05 3.44
CA ASP A 569 -8.08 5.65 3.10
C ASP A 569 -9.52 5.25 3.42
N VAL A 570 -10.19 4.58 2.49
CA VAL A 570 -11.60 4.12 2.64
C VAL A 570 -11.79 3.13 3.79
N TRP A 571 -10.71 2.45 4.21
CA TRP A 571 -10.73 1.62 5.42
C TRP A 571 -10.90 2.46 6.70
N PHE A 572 -10.52 3.74 6.69
CA PHE A 572 -10.80 4.68 7.78
C PHE A 572 -12.25 5.12 7.78
N ASP A 573 -12.85 5.38 6.60
CA ASP A 573 -14.28 5.68 6.45
C ASP A 573 -15.11 4.56 7.07
N SER A 574 -14.90 3.32 6.61
CA SER A 574 -15.63 2.14 7.09
C SER A 574 -15.30 1.79 8.54
N GLY A 575 -14.06 1.99 8.99
CA GLY A 575 -13.65 1.80 10.39
C GLY A 575 -14.27 2.82 11.36
N SER A 576 -14.65 4.00 10.86
CA SER A 576 -15.29 5.07 11.64
C SER A 576 -16.80 4.88 11.85
N MET A 577 -17.40 3.90 11.15
CA MET A 577 -18.83 3.62 11.14
C MET A 577 -19.50 3.52 12.51
N PRO A 578 -18.90 2.91 13.55
CA PRO A 578 -19.51 2.86 14.89
C PRO A 578 -19.86 4.24 15.46
N TYR A 579 -19.11 5.28 15.09
CA TYR A 579 -19.30 6.66 15.54
C TYR A 579 -20.09 7.47 14.51
N ALA A 580 -19.63 7.41 13.26
CA ALA A 580 -20.08 8.30 12.19
C ALA A 580 -21.52 8.05 11.76
N GLN A 581 -22.03 6.82 11.88
CA GLN A 581 -23.45 6.52 11.60
C GLN A 581 -24.44 7.27 12.51
N TRP A 582 -23.96 7.77 13.65
CA TRP A 582 -24.75 8.50 14.66
C TRP A 582 -24.47 10.01 14.66
N HIS A 583 -23.61 10.50 13.76
CA HIS A 583 -23.10 11.86 13.80
C HIS A 583 -22.38 12.19 15.14
N TYR A 584 -21.77 11.18 15.79
CA TYR A 584 -21.02 11.37 17.03
C TYR A 584 -19.74 12.16 16.77
N PRO A 585 -19.40 13.18 17.59
CA PRO A 585 -19.99 13.53 18.89
C PRO A 585 -21.04 14.65 18.85
N PHE A 586 -21.39 15.14 17.68
CA PHE A 586 -22.24 16.33 17.50
C PHE A 586 -23.69 16.03 17.84
N GLU A 587 -24.16 14.84 17.49
CA GLU A 587 -25.51 14.38 17.77
C GLU A 587 -25.53 12.94 18.31
N ASN A 588 -26.69 12.52 18.80
CA ASN A 588 -26.99 11.15 19.21
C ASN A 588 -25.97 10.50 20.17
N GLU A 589 -25.26 11.27 20.99
CA GLU A 589 -24.25 10.74 21.93
C GLU A 589 -24.81 9.64 22.85
N ALA A 590 -26.04 9.81 23.32
CA ALA A 590 -26.71 8.80 24.14
C ALA A 590 -26.96 7.48 23.36
N LYS A 591 -27.30 7.56 22.06
CA LYS A 591 -27.45 6.36 21.22
C LYS A 591 -26.12 5.69 20.98
N PHE A 592 -25.06 6.44 20.69
CA PHE A 592 -23.71 5.89 20.54
C PHE A 592 -23.28 5.15 21.82
N LYS A 593 -23.39 5.78 22.99
CA LYS A 593 -23.02 5.16 24.28
C LYS A 593 -23.83 3.90 24.59
N ALA A 594 -25.09 3.84 24.18
CA ALA A 594 -25.93 2.64 24.36
C ALA A 594 -25.60 1.51 23.37
N ASN A 595 -24.91 1.84 22.27
CA ASN A 595 -24.59 0.91 21.18
C ASN A 595 -23.07 0.69 21.02
N PHE A 596 -22.25 1.03 22.01
CA PHE A 596 -20.81 0.78 22.01
C PHE A 596 -20.35 0.27 23.39
N PRO A 597 -19.54 -0.81 23.46
CA PRO A 597 -19.08 -1.68 22.37
C PRO A 597 -20.20 -2.58 21.82
N ALA A 598 -20.07 -3.01 20.56
CA ALA A 598 -21.01 -3.91 19.89
C ALA A 598 -20.80 -5.38 20.25
#